data_AF-A0AAJ2ZFB8-F1
#
_entry.id   AF-A0AAJ2ZFB8-F1
#
_cell.length_a   1.000
_cell.length_b   1.000
_cell.length_c   1.000
_cell.angle_alpha   90.00
_cell.angle_beta   90.00
_cell.angle_gamma   90.00
#
_symmetry.space_group_name_H-M   'P 1'
#
loop_
_entity.id
_entity.type
_entity.pdbx_description
1 polymer ?
#
loop_
_entity_poly.entity_id
_entity_poly.type
_entity_poly.pdbx_seq_one_letter_code
_entity_poly.pdbx_strand_id
1 'polypeptide(L)'
;MIANTAPARPHTRASLAAQLHDLGVRPGGTVLVHASGMLGEGSPLARLHDLDADVLLLGVDHGSNTSLHLAEYRQPAPPRQRCGAAVLTADGGREWVWWDDVRLDDEGFAQLGADLEATGAVRLGPVGDGTGRLMRQRAAVDFAVEWLARHRRTEEA
;
A
#
# COMPACT_ATOMS: atom_id res chain seq x y z
N MET A 1 -28.16 -34.05 -3.30
CA MET A 1 -28.93 -32.82 -2.96
C MET A 1 -27.97 -31.66 -3.04
N ILE A 2 -28.06 -30.83 -4.08
CA ILE A 2 -27.27 -29.61 -4.18
C ILE A 2 -28.13 -28.50 -3.58
N ALA A 3 -27.72 -27.95 -2.44
CA ALA A 3 -28.43 -26.84 -1.82
C ALA A 3 -28.30 -25.61 -2.73
N ASN A 4 -29.39 -25.24 -3.39
CA ASN A 4 -29.52 -23.99 -4.13
C ASN A 4 -29.39 -22.82 -3.14
N THR A 5 -28.18 -22.31 -2.99
CA THR A 5 -27.93 -21.11 -2.18
C THR A 5 -28.54 -19.94 -2.95
N ALA A 6 -29.40 -19.15 -2.32
CA ALA A 6 -29.95 -17.94 -2.95
C ALA A 6 -28.79 -17.09 -3.51
N PRO A 7 -28.95 -16.46 -4.68
CA PRO A 7 -27.89 -15.59 -5.22
C PRO A 7 -27.60 -14.50 -4.19
N ALA A 8 -26.31 -14.30 -3.91
CA ALA A 8 -25.85 -13.25 -3.00
C ALA A 8 -26.52 -11.92 -3.39
N ARG A 9 -27.08 -11.21 -2.41
CA ARG A 9 -27.70 -9.90 -2.68
C ARG A 9 -26.61 -8.98 -3.21
N PRO A 10 -26.85 -8.27 -4.33
CA PRO A 10 -25.87 -7.35 -4.87
C PRO A 10 -25.61 -6.23 -3.86
N HIS A 11 -24.33 -5.90 -3.67
CA HIS A 11 -23.94 -4.74 -2.87
C HIS A 11 -24.37 -3.46 -3.58
N THR A 12 -24.98 -2.55 -2.84
CA THR A 12 -25.40 -1.24 -3.34
C THR A 12 -24.38 -0.18 -2.95
N ARG A 13 -24.41 0.97 -3.63
CA ARG A 13 -23.63 2.14 -3.21
C ARG A 13 -23.90 2.52 -1.76
N ALA A 14 -25.15 2.41 -1.31
CA ALA A 14 -25.54 2.72 0.06
C ALA A 14 -24.94 1.72 1.07
N SER A 15 -24.99 0.42 0.77
CA SER A 15 -24.43 -0.60 1.67
C SER A 15 -22.90 -0.53 1.73
N LEU A 16 -22.22 -0.31 0.59
CA LEU A 16 -20.76 -0.13 0.57
C LEU A 16 -20.34 1.16 1.30
N ALA A 17 -21.06 2.26 1.11
CA ALA A 17 -20.78 3.51 1.82
C ALA A 17 -20.94 3.36 3.35
N ALA A 18 -21.99 2.65 3.80
CA ALA A 18 -22.18 2.35 5.21
C ALA A 18 -21.03 1.49 5.77
N GLN A 19 -20.64 0.43 5.06
CA GLN A 19 -19.51 -0.42 5.45
C GLN A 19 -18.19 0.33 5.52
N LEU A 20 -17.89 1.21 4.54
CA LEU A 20 -16.70 2.05 4.57
C LEU A 20 -16.72 3.04 5.73
N HIS A 21 -17.89 3.60 6.04
CA HIS A 21 -18.07 4.45 7.21
C HIS A 21 -17.87 3.68 8.51
N ASP A 22 -18.42 2.48 8.65
CA ASP A 22 -18.24 1.65 9.84
C ASP A 22 -16.77 1.23 10.01
N LEU A 23 -16.07 0.93 8.90
CA LEU A 23 -14.64 0.66 8.88
C LEU A 23 -13.80 1.85 9.33
N GLY A 24 -14.29 3.08 9.09
CA GLY A 24 -13.66 4.29 9.58
C GLY A 24 -13.37 5.38 8.56
N VAL A 25 -13.75 5.19 7.29
CA VAL A 25 -13.63 6.22 6.26
C VAL A 25 -14.60 7.35 6.56
N ARG A 26 -14.13 8.60 6.49
CA ARG A 26 -14.93 9.79 6.81
C ARG A 26 -14.91 10.78 5.65
N PRO A 27 -16.02 11.51 5.40
CA PRO A 27 -16.00 12.65 4.48
C PRO A 27 -14.89 13.65 4.86
N GLY A 28 -14.16 14.14 3.87
CA GLY A 28 -13.02 15.06 4.08
C GLY A 28 -11.69 14.38 4.45
N GLY A 29 -11.68 13.06 4.67
CA GLY A 29 -10.44 12.29 4.83
C GLY A 29 -9.67 12.12 3.52
N THR A 30 -8.36 11.97 3.63
CA THR A 30 -7.50 11.60 2.49
C THR A 30 -7.17 10.11 2.60
N VAL A 31 -7.52 9.34 1.57
CA VAL A 31 -7.37 7.88 1.55
C VAL A 31 -6.59 7.47 0.31
N LEU A 32 -5.55 6.66 0.50
CA LEU A 32 -4.86 5.96 -0.57
C LEU A 32 -5.50 4.59 -0.80
N VAL A 33 -5.80 4.30 -2.07
CA VAL A 33 -6.26 2.97 -2.52
C VAL A 33 -5.17 2.26 -3.33
N HIS A 34 -4.48 2.99 -4.21
CA HIS A 34 -3.38 2.48 -5.01
C HIS A 34 -2.46 3.64 -5.45
N ALA A 35 -1.15 3.37 -5.49
CA ALA A 35 -0.16 4.24 -6.12
C ALA A 35 0.78 3.40 -7.00
N SER A 36 1.14 3.93 -8.16
CA SER A 36 2.18 3.38 -9.02
C SER A 36 3.16 4.50 -9.41
N GLY A 37 4.44 4.15 -9.57
CA GLY A 37 5.52 5.11 -9.91
C GLY A 37 6.74 4.99 -9.00
N MET A 38 7.59 6.03 -8.97
CA MET A 38 8.66 6.14 -7.97
C MET A 38 8.03 6.41 -6.61
N LEU A 39 8.43 5.66 -5.58
CA LEU A 39 7.70 5.54 -4.30
C LEU A 39 8.44 6.16 -3.09
N GLY A 40 9.52 6.91 -3.33
CA GLY A 40 10.34 7.55 -2.31
C GLY A 40 9.86 8.94 -1.86
N GLU A 41 10.77 9.74 -1.28
CA GLU A 41 10.44 11.03 -0.60
C GLU A 41 9.85 12.12 -1.52
N GLY A 42 10.09 12.06 -2.83
CA GLY A 42 9.46 12.96 -3.81
C GLY A 42 8.09 12.50 -4.32
N SER A 43 7.60 11.35 -3.84
CA SER A 43 6.40 10.71 -4.38
C SER A 43 5.12 11.13 -3.67
N PRO A 44 3.94 10.85 -4.28
CA PRO A 44 2.67 10.97 -3.58
C PRO A 44 2.62 10.18 -2.25
N LEU A 45 3.34 9.07 -2.12
CA LEU A 45 3.33 8.29 -0.87
C LEU A 45 3.96 9.05 0.29
N ALA A 46 5.10 9.71 0.06
CA ALA A 46 5.73 10.53 1.09
C ALA A 46 4.84 11.70 1.50
N ARG A 47 4.19 12.34 0.52
CA ARG A 47 3.23 13.42 0.80
C ARG A 47 2.02 12.94 1.61
N LEU A 48 1.51 11.76 1.31
CA LEU A 48 0.40 11.16 2.08
C LEU A 48 0.83 10.80 3.51
N HIS A 49 2.09 10.40 3.70
CA HIS A 49 2.67 10.10 5.02
C HIS A 49 2.77 11.37 5.87
N ASP A 50 3.23 12.48 5.27
CA ASP A 50 3.25 13.80 5.91
C ASP A 50 1.86 14.28 6.35
N LEU A 51 0.84 13.98 5.54
CA LEU A 51 -0.55 14.31 5.81
C LEU A 51 -1.24 13.37 6.80
N ASP A 52 -0.54 12.32 7.26
CA ASP A 52 -1.11 11.24 8.08
C ASP A 52 -2.39 10.65 7.46
N ALA A 53 -2.36 10.44 6.14
CA ALA A 53 -3.47 9.89 5.37
C ALA A 53 -3.79 8.45 5.80
N ASP A 54 -4.99 7.99 5.45
CA ASP A 54 -5.38 6.59 5.61
C ASP A 54 -4.95 5.75 4.39
N VAL A 55 -4.63 4.49 4.60
CA VAL A 55 -4.52 3.46 3.54
C VAL A 55 -5.69 2.51 3.68
N LEU A 56 -6.39 2.25 2.57
CA LEU A 56 -7.51 1.33 2.50
C LEU A 56 -7.21 0.18 1.53
N LEU A 57 -7.16 -1.04 2.06
CA LEU A 57 -7.06 -2.27 1.27
C LEU A 57 -8.44 -2.93 1.18
N LEU A 58 -8.91 -3.22 -0.03
CA LEU A 58 -10.24 -3.78 -0.28
C LEU A 58 -10.15 -5.20 -0.81
N GLY A 59 -10.44 -6.18 0.05
CA GLY A 59 -10.43 -7.60 -0.33
C GLY A 59 -9.04 -8.17 -0.57
N VAL A 60 -7.98 -7.40 -0.30
CA VAL A 60 -6.57 -7.80 -0.44
C VAL A 60 -5.84 -7.64 0.89
N ASP A 61 -4.75 -8.37 1.06
CA ASP A 61 -3.85 -8.26 2.20
C ASP A 61 -2.73 -7.23 1.95
N HIS A 62 -1.78 -7.16 2.87
CA HIS A 62 -0.66 -6.23 2.81
C HIS A 62 0.37 -6.55 1.72
N GLY A 63 0.32 -7.73 1.08
CA GLY A 63 1.14 -8.02 -0.09
C GLY A 63 0.86 -7.06 -1.26
N SER A 64 -0.31 -6.41 -1.29
CA SER A 64 -0.67 -5.37 -2.26
C SER A 64 -0.53 -3.94 -1.72
N ASN A 65 0.05 -3.76 -0.53
CA ASN A 65 0.12 -2.46 0.14
C ASN A 65 1.34 -1.65 -0.33
N THR A 66 1.14 -0.92 -1.43
CA THR A 66 2.15 -0.03 -2.04
C THR A 66 2.73 1.01 -1.07
N SER A 67 2.06 1.38 0.01
CA SER A 67 2.63 2.32 1.00
C SER A 67 3.85 1.76 1.71
N LEU A 68 3.93 0.43 1.87
CA LEU A 68 5.05 -0.21 2.57
C LEU A 68 6.37 -0.05 1.80
N HIS A 69 6.33 0.17 0.48
CA HIS A 69 7.54 0.47 -0.29
C HIS A 69 8.23 1.76 0.17
N LEU A 70 7.51 2.75 0.71
CA LEU A 70 8.14 3.96 1.26
C LEU A 70 9.12 3.60 2.39
N ALA A 71 8.87 2.53 3.15
CA ALA A 71 9.77 2.06 4.19
C ALA A 71 11.08 1.46 3.63
N GLU A 72 11.07 0.93 2.40
CA GLU A 72 12.28 0.47 1.72
C GLU A 72 13.18 1.64 1.33
N TYR A 73 12.61 2.75 0.84
CA TYR A 73 13.37 3.98 0.57
C TYR A 73 14.00 4.60 1.82
N ARG A 74 13.42 4.33 2.99
CA ARG A 74 13.86 4.86 4.29
C ARG A 74 14.86 3.96 5.01
N GLN A 75 15.23 2.81 4.42
CA GLN A 75 16.35 2.04 4.94
C GLN A 75 17.67 2.83 4.79
N PRO A 76 18.66 2.68 5.70
CA PRO A 76 19.92 3.44 5.62
C PRO A 76 20.75 3.18 4.34
N ALA A 77 20.71 1.95 3.84
CA ALA A 77 21.45 1.52 2.64
C ALA A 77 20.59 0.54 1.81
N PRO A 78 19.53 1.03 1.14
CA PRO A 78 18.63 0.15 0.40
C PRO A 78 19.34 -0.38 -0.85
N PRO A 79 19.09 -1.64 -1.24
CA PRO A 79 19.61 -2.16 -2.51
C PRO A 79 19.09 -1.31 -3.66
N ARG A 80 19.95 -1.06 -4.65
CA ARG A 80 19.61 -0.24 -5.82
C ARG A 80 19.63 -1.07 -7.10
N GLN A 81 18.86 -0.63 -8.08
CA GLN A 81 18.87 -1.18 -9.42
C GLN A 81 18.77 -0.05 -10.46
N ARG A 82 19.30 -0.32 -11.66
CA ARG A 82 19.19 0.60 -12.78
C ARG A 82 17.85 0.38 -13.49
N CYS A 83 17.04 1.43 -13.53
CA CYS A 83 15.73 1.48 -14.16
C CYS A 83 15.81 2.30 -15.45
N GLY A 84 14.92 1.99 -16.41
CA GLY A 84 14.83 2.77 -17.64
C GLY A 84 13.43 2.78 -18.22
N ALA A 85 13.07 3.90 -18.85
CA ALA A 85 11.78 4.06 -19.52
C ALA A 85 11.90 5.02 -20.71
N ALA A 86 10.98 4.84 -21.67
CA ALA A 86 10.82 5.77 -22.78
C ALA A 86 10.03 7.01 -22.32
N VAL A 87 10.72 8.13 -22.13
CA VAL A 87 10.16 9.41 -21.66
C VAL A 87 9.74 10.26 -22.86
N LEU A 88 8.59 10.94 -22.73
CA LEU A 88 8.10 11.88 -23.75
C LEU A 88 9.00 13.12 -23.76
N THR A 89 9.50 13.46 -24.95
CA THR A 89 10.33 14.64 -25.18
C THR A 89 9.45 15.86 -25.52
N ALA A 90 9.98 17.07 -25.35
CA ALA A 90 9.21 18.30 -25.52
C ALA A 90 8.69 18.52 -26.96
N ASP A 91 9.34 17.90 -27.94
CA ASP A 91 8.98 17.89 -29.37
C ASP A 91 8.02 16.74 -29.74
N GLY A 92 7.56 15.95 -28.76
CA GLY A 92 6.62 14.86 -28.98
C GLY A 92 7.24 13.52 -29.37
N GLY A 93 8.58 13.42 -29.43
CA GLY A 93 9.31 12.16 -29.59
C GLY A 93 9.41 11.36 -28.30
N ARG A 94 10.17 10.25 -28.32
CA ARG A 94 10.51 9.48 -27.11
C ARG A 94 12.00 9.26 -27.01
N GLU A 95 12.54 9.44 -25.82
CA GLU A 95 13.93 9.13 -25.49
C GLU A 95 13.98 8.06 -24.39
N TRP A 96 14.90 7.11 -24.51
CA TRP A 96 15.14 6.14 -23.45
C TRP A 96 16.00 6.75 -22.35
N VAL A 97 15.40 7.00 -21.19
CA VAL A 97 16.07 7.60 -20.03
C VAL A 97 16.37 6.52 -19.01
N TRP A 98 17.58 6.55 -18.45
CA TRP A 98 18.02 5.66 -17.38
C TRP A 98 18.16 6.42 -16.06
N TRP A 99 17.85 5.77 -14.94
CA TRP A 99 18.11 6.27 -13.59
C TRP A 99 18.36 5.11 -12.63
N ASP A 100 18.94 5.39 -11.47
CA ASP A 100 19.10 4.40 -10.40
C ASP A 100 18.03 4.60 -9.33
N ASP A 101 17.35 3.52 -8.95
CA ASP A 101 16.27 3.54 -7.96
C ASP A 101 16.44 2.44 -6.92
N VAL A 102 15.65 2.48 -5.85
CA VAL A 102 15.57 1.39 -4.88
C VAL A 102 15.02 0.14 -5.57
N ARG A 103 15.68 -0.99 -5.34
CA ARG A 103 15.19 -2.30 -5.74
C ARG A 103 14.09 -2.72 -4.77
N LEU A 104 12.86 -2.42 -5.17
CA LEU A 104 11.67 -2.79 -4.41
C LEU A 104 11.53 -4.30 -4.34
N ASP A 105 11.12 -4.75 -3.17
CA ASP A 105 10.89 -6.15 -2.85
C ASP A 105 9.65 -6.21 -1.96
N ASP A 106 8.59 -6.86 -2.45
CA ASP A 106 7.35 -7.07 -1.71
C ASP A 106 7.34 -8.42 -0.97
N GLU A 107 8.42 -9.21 -1.06
CA GLU A 107 8.56 -10.47 -0.33
C GLU A 107 8.49 -10.20 1.17
N GLY A 108 7.58 -10.90 1.84
CA GLY A 108 7.32 -10.74 3.27
C GLY A 108 6.34 -9.63 3.64
N PHE A 109 5.82 -8.82 2.71
CA PHE A 109 4.83 -7.78 3.03
C PHE A 109 3.54 -8.35 3.63
N ALA A 110 3.12 -9.55 3.22
CA ALA A 110 2.00 -10.24 3.85
C ALA A 110 2.26 -10.54 5.33
N GLN A 111 3.47 -10.99 5.68
CA GLN A 111 3.87 -11.25 7.08
C GLN A 111 4.03 -9.95 7.87
N LEU A 112 4.70 -8.95 7.31
CA LEU A 112 4.82 -7.61 7.89
C LEU A 112 3.43 -7.05 8.21
N GLY A 113 2.49 -7.16 7.28
CA GLY A 113 1.10 -6.76 7.47
C GLY A 113 0.41 -7.51 8.59
N ALA A 114 0.55 -8.84 8.66
CA ALA A 114 -0.01 -9.64 9.75
C ALA A 114 0.55 -9.20 11.12
N ASP A 115 1.85 -8.91 11.20
CA ASP A 115 2.48 -8.41 12.42
C ASP A 115 1.97 -7.01 12.79
N LEU A 116 1.75 -6.13 11.80
CA LEU A 116 1.15 -4.81 12.00
C LEU A 116 -0.31 -4.95 12.48
N GLU A 117 -1.11 -5.83 11.89
CA GLU A 117 -2.48 -6.11 12.33
C GLU A 117 -2.51 -6.58 13.80
N ALA A 118 -1.54 -7.41 14.21
CA ALA A 118 -1.42 -7.90 15.59
C ALA A 118 -1.13 -6.80 16.62
N THR A 119 -0.63 -5.62 16.19
CA THR A 119 -0.46 -4.45 17.07
C THR A 119 -1.78 -3.73 17.38
N GLY A 120 -2.85 -4.01 16.63
CA GLY A 120 -4.11 -3.27 16.71
C GLY A 120 -4.14 -1.95 15.91
N ALA A 121 -3.08 -1.64 15.16
CA ALA A 121 -3.00 -0.42 14.33
C ALA A 121 -3.91 -0.46 13.08
N VAL A 122 -4.44 -1.62 12.71
CA VAL A 122 -5.27 -1.83 11.53
C VAL A 122 -6.71 -2.12 11.94
N ARG A 123 -7.65 -1.33 11.43
CA ARG A 123 -9.08 -1.61 11.55
C ARG A 123 -9.49 -2.58 10.46
N LEU A 124 -10.09 -3.69 10.86
CA LEU A 124 -10.63 -4.70 9.96
C LEU A 124 -12.16 -4.66 10.00
N GLY A 125 -12.80 -4.87 8.86
CA GLY A 125 -14.26 -4.95 8.78
C GLY A 125 -14.76 -5.42 7.41
N PRO A 126 -16.02 -5.84 7.30
CA PRO A 126 -16.58 -6.29 6.04
C PRO A 126 -16.76 -5.11 5.07
N VAL A 127 -16.34 -5.28 3.82
CA VAL A 127 -16.65 -4.36 2.72
C VAL A 127 -17.01 -5.17 1.48
N GLY A 128 -18.27 -5.05 1.04
CA GLY A 128 -18.82 -5.96 0.05
C GLY A 128 -18.79 -7.41 0.56
N ASP A 129 -18.29 -8.32 -0.27
CA ASP A 129 -18.05 -9.73 0.08
C ASP A 129 -16.63 -9.97 0.65
N GLY A 130 -15.82 -8.91 0.75
CA GLY A 130 -14.43 -8.97 1.19
C GLY A 130 -14.21 -8.37 2.57
N THR A 131 -12.95 -8.41 3.00
CA THR A 131 -12.47 -7.69 4.19
C THR A 131 -11.79 -6.40 3.77
N GLY A 132 -12.23 -5.28 4.33
CA GLY A 132 -11.53 -4.01 4.29
C GLY A 132 -10.51 -3.90 5.42
N ARG A 133 -9.36 -3.32 5.11
CA ARG A 133 -8.31 -2.97 6.07
C ARG A 133 -8.05 -1.48 6.00
N LEU A 134 -8.18 -0.77 7.11
CA LEU A 134 -7.99 0.67 7.20
C LEU A 134 -6.99 1.02 8.29
N MET A 135 -5.94 1.74 7.93
CA MET A 135 -4.83 2.07 8.81
C MET A 135 -4.28 3.46 8.49
N ARG A 136 -3.67 4.11 9.49
CA ARG A 136 -2.88 5.32 9.24
C ARG A 136 -1.62 4.95 8.46
N GLN A 137 -1.38 5.62 7.34
CA GLN A 137 -0.22 5.36 6.51
C GLN A 137 1.07 5.59 7.29
N ARG A 138 1.12 6.64 8.12
CA ARG A 138 2.29 6.95 8.95
C ARG A 138 2.65 5.78 9.87
N ALA A 139 1.68 5.30 10.64
CA ALA A 139 1.87 4.16 11.53
C ALA A 139 2.32 2.90 10.78
N ALA A 140 1.73 2.62 9.61
CA ALA A 140 2.09 1.46 8.80
C ALA A 140 3.52 1.54 8.26
N VAL A 141 3.93 2.70 7.74
CA VAL A 141 5.28 2.93 7.18
C VAL A 141 6.32 2.92 8.29
N ASP A 142 6.07 3.60 9.41
CA ASP A 142 7.03 3.69 10.52
C ASP A 142 7.29 2.30 11.11
N PHE A 143 6.23 1.50 11.31
CA PHE A 143 6.35 0.09 11.69
C PHE A 143 7.13 -0.72 10.65
N ALA A 144 6.86 -0.51 9.37
CA ALA A 144 7.52 -1.23 8.29
C ALA A 144 9.03 -0.93 8.23
N VAL A 145 9.46 0.30 8.51
CA VAL A 145 10.89 0.66 8.56
C VAL A 145 11.61 -0.20 9.59
N GLU A 146 11.06 -0.30 10.79
CA GLU A 146 11.63 -1.10 11.88
C GLU A 146 11.53 -2.61 11.62
N TRP A 147 10.44 -3.06 11.00
CA TRP A 147 10.23 -4.45 10.66
C TRP A 147 11.24 -4.92 9.62
N LEU A 148 11.43 -4.15 8.54
CA LEU A 148 12.38 -4.46 7.47
C LEU A 148 13.81 -4.51 7.98
N ALA A 149 14.21 -3.56 8.84
CA ALA A 149 15.54 -3.53 9.45
C ALA A 149 15.86 -4.79 10.28
N ARG A 150 14.83 -5.47 10.83
CA ARG A 150 14.99 -6.70 11.62
C ARG A 150 14.96 -7.99 10.79
N HIS A 151 14.25 -7.99 9.67
CA HIS A 151 13.97 -9.22 8.90
C HIS A 151 14.74 -9.31 7.59
N ARG A 152 15.11 -8.17 6.99
CA ARG A 152 15.96 -8.14 5.80
C ARG A 152 17.39 -7.91 6.25
N ARG A 153 18.19 -8.97 6.23
CA ARG A 153 19.65 -8.81 6.34
C ARG A 153 20.12 -8.09 5.09
N THR A 154 20.87 -7.00 5.28
CA THR A 154 21.64 -6.39 4.20
C THR A 154 22.56 -7.48 3.68
N GLU A 155 22.40 -7.92 2.43
CA GLU A 155 23.44 -8.71 1.79
C GLU A 155 24.73 -7.90 1.89
N GLU A 156 25.77 -8.50 2.48
CA GLU A 156 27.08 -7.87 2.64
C GLU A 156 27.58 -7.41 1.27
N ALA A 157 27.97 -6.14 1.21
CA ALA A 157 28.58 -5.50 0.04
C ALA A 157 29.93 -6.13 -0.34
#